data_AF-A0A2G4ILE8-F1
#
_entry.id   AF-A0A2G4ILE8-F1
#
_cell.length_a   1.000
_cell.length_b   1.000
_cell.length_c   1.000
_cell.angle_alpha   90.00
_cell.angle_beta   90.00
_cell.angle_gamma   90.00
#
_symmetry.space_group_name_H-M   'P 1'
#
loop_
_entity.id
_entity.type
_entity.pdbx_description
1 polymer ?
#
loop_
_entity_poly.entity_id
_entity_poly.type
_entity_poly.pdbx_seq_one_letter_code
_entity_poly.pdbx_strand_id
1 'polypeptide(L)'
;MAIHNLRLAERLVEQERERHELELASEIQHDFLPQPSAKDFPIHGINILARAVSGDFYDIMTLPDGRIWFNIADVSGKGMNAALLMAKTSSLFRCLAKSSEHPGQLLNAINNELCETISHGMFVTMVGGLFDPSTGVVNLTNAGHEPLLLFDIKRESFMPIPADAPPLGIAAGIAGPGGFPVSDLGQIQG
;
A
#
# COMPACT_ATOMS: atom_id res chain seq x y z
N MET A 1 -15.57 38.65 -26.79
CA MET A 1 -16.36 37.42 -26.54
C MET A 1 -15.75 36.17 -27.18
N ALA A 2 -15.16 36.22 -28.39
CA ALA A 2 -14.56 35.03 -29.04
C ALA A 2 -13.41 34.35 -28.25
N ILE A 3 -12.49 35.12 -27.65
CA ILE A 3 -11.36 34.57 -26.87
C ILE A 3 -11.83 33.85 -25.60
N HIS A 4 -12.93 34.30 -25.00
CA HIS A 4 -13.50 33.68 -23.81
C HIS A 4 -14.12 32.31 -24.14
N ASN A 5 -14.85 32.22 -25.26
CA ASN A 5 -15.44 30.96 -25.73
C ASN A 5 -14.37 29.96 -26.16
N LEU A 6 -13.28 30.41 -26.81
CA LEU A 6 -12.16 29.55 -27.17
C LEU A 6 -11.49 28.94 -25.92
N ARG A 7 -11.19 29.75 -24.91
CA ARG A 7 -10.65 29.27 -23.62
C ARG A 7 -11.60 28.34 -22.88
N LEU A 8 -12.90 28.57 -22.97
CA LEU A 8 -13.90 27.69 -22.35
C LEU A 8 -13.90 26.32 -23.04
N ALA A 9 -13.84 26.30 -24.38
CA ALA A 9 -13.76 25.07 -25.16
C ALA A 9 -12.45 24.30 -24.90
N GLU A 10 -11.31 24.99 -24.82
CA GLU A 10 -10.02 24.38 -24.46
C GLU A 10 -10.07 23.72 -23.07
N ARG A 11 -10.65 24.41 -22.08
CA ARG A 11 -10.82 23.85 -20.72
C ARG A 11 -11.74 22.62 -20.71
N LEU A 12 -12.81 22.63 -21.50
CA LEU A 12 -13.72 21.49 -21.59
C LEU A 12 -13.03 20.26 -22.20
N VAL A 13 -12.22 20.47 -23.24
CA VAL A 13 -11.43 19.38 -23.86
C VAL A 13 -10.41 18.82 -22.88
N GLU A 14 -9.70 19.68 -22.14
CA GLU A 14 -8.73 19.23 -21.14
C GLU A 14 -9.41 18.48 -20.00
N GLN A 15 -10.55 18.97 -19.51
CA GLN A 15 -11.34 18.29 -18.47
C GLN A 15 -11.85 16.92 -18.92
N GLU A 16 -12.32 16.80 -20.16
CA GLU A 16 -12.79 15.52 -20.69
C GLU A 16 -11.64 14.52 -20.82
N ARG A 17 -10.46 15.00 -21.24
CA ARG A 17 -9.24 14.19 -21.29
C ARG A 17 -8.81 13.73 -19.90
N GLU A 18 -8.75 14.63 -18.91
CA GLU A 18 -8.42 14.28 -17.52
C GLU A 18 -9.44 13.28 -16.95
N ARG A 19 -10.74 13.45 -17.25
CA ARG A 19 -11.77 12.51 -16.82
C ARG A 19 -11.56 11.13 -17.41
N HIS A 20 -11.25 11.06 -18.71
CA HIS A 20 -11.00 9.80 -19.39
C HIS A 20 -9.73 9.09 -18.85
N GLU A 21 -8.65 9.83 -18.58
CA GLU A 21 -7.45 9.27 -17.94
C GLU A 21 -7.76 8.71 -16.54
N LEU A 22 -8.65 9.35 -15.78
CA LEU A 22 -9.10 8.86 -14.47
C LEU A 22 -10.00 7.62 -14.57
N GLU A 23 -10.88 7.55 -15.57
CA GLU A 23 -11.74 6.38 -15.83
C GLU A 23 -10.89 5.13 -16.10
N LEU A 24 -9.91 5.23 -17.01
CA LEU A 24 -8.99 4.12 -17.33
C LEU A 24 -8.17 3.71 -16.10
N ALA A 25 -7.72 4.68 -15.31
CA ALA A 25 -6.95 4.39 -14.10
C ALA A 25 -7.82 3.68 -13.03
N SER A 26 -9.12 4.02 -12.96
CA SER A 26 -10.09 3.38 -12.06
C SER A 26 -10.32 1.92 -12.41
N GLU A 27 -10.48 1.62 -13.70
CA GLU A 27 -10.64 0.24 -14.21
C GLU A 27 -9.44 -0.64 -13.82
N ILE A 28 -8.22 -0.13 -13.99
CA ILE A 28 -7.00 -0.84 -13.57
C ILE A 28 -7.03 -1.11 -12.06
N GLN A 29 -7.28 -0.09 -11.23
CA GLN A 29 -7.24 -0.24 -9.78
C GLN A 29 -8.29 -1.20 -9.23
N HIS A 30 -9.49 -1.19 -9.80
CA HIS A 30 -10.60 -2.05 -9.37
C HIS A 30 -10.22 -3.53 -9.40
N ASP A 31 -9.39 -3.96 -10.36
CA ASP A 31 -8.95 -5.35 -10.48
C ASP A 31 -7.88 -5.75 -9.46
N PHE A 32 -7.17 -4.79 -8.86
CA PHE A 32 -6.12 -5.04 -7.87
C PHE A 32 -6.61 -4.95 -6.42
N LEU A 33 -7.68 -4.21 -6.15
CA LEU A 33 -8.18 -4.08 -4.77
C LEU A 33 -8.83 -5.38 -4.30
N PRO A 34 -8.52 -5.84 -3.07
CA PRO A 34 -9.11 -7.05 -2.52
C PRO A 34 -10.62 -6.87 -2.36
N GLN A 35 -11.36 -7.91 -2.73
CA GLN A 35 -12.78 -7.96 -2.43
C GLN A 35 -12.99 -8.08 -0.92
N PRO A 36 -14.06 -7.49 -0.36
CA PRO A 36 -14.37 -7.59 1.06
C PRO A 36 -14.34 -9.06 1.51
N SER A 37 -13.52 -9.37 2.52
CA SER A 37 -13.40 -10.73 3.03
C SER A 37 -14.69 -11.19 3.72
N ALA A 38 -14.86 -12.51 3.83
CA ALA A 38 -15.95 -13.11 4.58
C ALA A 38 -15.95 -12.66 6.06
N LYS A 39 -17.12 -12.69 6.70
CA LYS A 39 -17.40 -12.21 8.07
C LYS A 39 -16.50 -12.76 9.19
N ASP A 40 -15.78 -13.86 8.96
CA ASP A 40 -15.02 -14.57 9.99
C ASP A 40 -13.49 -14.43 9.82
N PHE A 41 -13.03 -13.44 9.05
CA PHE A 41 -11.59 -13.17 8.90
C PHE A 41 -11.10 -12.23 10.01
N PRO A 42 -9.96 -12.49 10.67
CA PRO A 42 -9.47 -11.64 11.76
C PRO A 42 -9.01 -10.24 11.29
N ILE A 43 -8.84 -10.05 9.99
CA ILE A 43 -8.45 -8.77 9.38
C ILE A 43 -9.64 -8.20 8.59
N HIS A 44 -10.01 -6.96 8.92
CA HIS A 44 -11.04 -6.23 8.20
C HIS A 44 -10.40 -4.99 7.56
N GLY A 45 -10.66 -4.78 6.27
CA GLY A 45 -10.19 -3.62 5.54
C GLY A 45 -11.33 -2.97 4.78
N ILE A 46 -11.33 -1.64 4.73
CA ILE A 46 -12.18 -0.86 3.85
C ILE A 46 -11.32 0.15 3.11
N ASN A 47 -11.53 0.29 1.80
CA ASN A 47 -10.95 1.37 1.02
C ASN A 47 -12.11 2.20 0.47
N ILE A 48 -12.19 3.45 0.91
CA ILE A 48 -13.21 4.39 0.44
C ILE A 48 -12.50 5.38 -0.47
N LEU A 49 -12.71 5.21 -1.78
CA LEU A 49 -12.09 6.07 -2.80
C LEU A 49 -12.53 7.53 -2.60
N ALA A 50 -11.58 8.45 -2.46
CA ALA A 50 -11.87 9.89 -2.39
C ALA A 50 -12.20 10.51 -3.77
N ARG A 51 -11.82 9.83 -4.86
CA ARG A 51 -12.04 10.21 -6.27
C ARG A 51 -12.33 8.94 -7.10
N ALA A 52 -12.27 9.02 -8.44
CA ALA A 52 -12.35 7.84 -9.31
C ALA A 52 -11.21 6.83 -9.05
N VAL A 53 -10.07 7.28 -8.52
CA VAL A 53 -8.91 6.46 -8.13
C VAL A 53 -8.41 6.88 -6.76
N SER A 54 -7.76 5.95 -6.05
CA SER A 54 -7.13 6.17 -4.75
C SER A 54 -5.62 5.88 -4.83
N GLY A 55 -4.79 6.74 -4.24
CA GLY A 55 -3.38 6.40 -4.00
C GLY A 55 -3.26 5.30 -2.95
N ASP A 56 -4.21 5.29 -2.01
CA ASP A 56 -4.29 4.34 -0.91
C ASP A 56 -4.81 2.98 -1.40
N PHE A 57 -4.16 1.91 -0.98
CA PHE A 57 -4.59 0.53 -1.19
C PHE A 57 -4.19 -0.36 -0.01
N TYR A 58 -4.79 -1.54 0.04
CA TYR A 58 -4.42 -2.58 1.00
C TYR A 58 -4.51 -3.93 0.29
N ASP A 59 -3.75 -4.92 0.75
CA ASP A 59 -3.89 -6.31 0.32
C ASP A 59 -3.99 -7.23 1.53
N ILE A 60 -4.70 -8.35 1.35
CA ILE A 60 -4.75 -9.46 2.28
C ILE A 60 -4.55 -10.74 1.47
N MET A 61 -3.62 -11.59 1.90
CA MET A 61 -3.30 -12.85 1.23
C MET A 61 -3.01 -13.95 2.26
N THR A 62 -3.81 -15.01 2.24
CA THR A 62 -3.56 -16.23 3.02
C THR A 62 -2.61 -17.16 2.26
N LEU A 63 -1.54 -17.59 2.92
CA LEU A 63 -0.58 -18.56 2.41
C LEU A 63 -1.09 -20.00 2.60
N PRO A 64 -0.56 -20.99 1.87
CA PRO A 64 -0.95 -22.39 2.01
C PRO A 64 -0.75 -22.99 3.42
N ASP A 65 0.17 -22.42 4.20
CA ASP A 65 0.44 -22.80 5.59
C ASP A 65 -0.48 -22.12 6.61
N GLY A 66 -1.41 -21.27 6.16
CA GLY A 66 -2.37 -20.56 6.99
C GLY A 66 -1.90 -19.19 7.50
N ARG A 67 -0.62 -18.83 7.31
CA ARG A 67 -0.14 -17.47 7.61
C ARG A 67 -0.80 -16.45 6.69
N ILE A 68 -0.95 -15.22 7.16
CA ILE A 68 -1.67 -14.15 6.46
C ILE A 68 -0.74 -12.96 6.27
N TRP A 69 -0.44 -12.65 5.01
CA TRP A 69 0.17 -11.38 4.63
C TRP A 69 -0.91 -10.30 4.55
N PHE A 70 -0.58 -9.11 5.04
CA PHE A 70 -1.37 -7.91 4.84
C PHE A 70 -0.48 -6.71 4.57
N ASN A 71 -1.03 -5.70 3.90
CA ASN A 71 -0.40 -4.39 3.79
C ASN A 71 -1.44 -3.28 3.82
N ILE A 72 -0.98 -2.06 4.10
CA ILE A 72 -1.66 -0.81 3.79
C ILE A 72 -0.61 0.13 3.22
N ALA A 73 -0.94 0.83 2.15
CA ALA A 73 0.01 1.67 1.45
C ALA A 73 -0.68 2.86 0.80
N ASP A 74 0.06 3.96 0.63
CA ASP A 74 -0.35 5.15 -0.11
C ASP A 74 0.75 5.56 -1.09
N VAL A 75 0.34 5.80 -2.33
CA VAL A 75 1.19 6.21 -3.45
C VAL A 75 1.16 7.72 -3.60
N SER A 76 2.34 8.34 -3.54
CA SER A 76 2.47 9.77 -3.80
C SER A 76 2.03 10.11 -5.24
N GLY A 77 1.41 11.27 -5.44
CA GLY A 77 1.02 11.75 -6.76
C GLY A 77 -0.49 11.60 -7.03
N LYS A 78 -0.88 11.60 -8.30
CA LYS A 78 -2.30 11.51 -8.72
C LYS A 78 -2.45 10.98 -10.15
N GLY A 79 -3.67 10.58 -10.50
CA GLY A 79 -4.03 10.18 -11.86
C GLY A 79 -3.39 8.86 -12.27
N MET A 80 -3.17 8.69 -13.58
CA MET A 80 -2.70 7.44 -14.17
C MET A 80 -1.35 6.95 -13.59
N ASN A 81 -0.39 7.85 -13.38
CA ASN A 81 0.94 7.46 -12.85
C ASN A 81 0.85 6.87 -11.45
N ALA A 82 0.01 7.43 -10.57
CA ALA A 82 -0.21 6.90 -9.23
C ALA A 82 -0.93 5.55 -9.30
N ALA A 83 -1.92 5.40 -10.18
CA ALA A 83 -2.64 4.14 -10.37
C ALA A 83 -1.74 3.01 -10.89
N LEU A 84 -0.87 3.29 -11.86
CA LEU A 84 0.10 2.32 -12.38
C LEU A 84 1.11 1.90 -11.31
N LEU A 85 1.59 2.85 -10.51
CA LEU A 85 2.53 2.56 -9.43
C LEU A 85 1.86 1.78 -8.30
N MET A 86 0.60 2.07 -7.96
CA MET A 86 -0.22 1.27 -7.05
C MET A 86 -0.35 -0.17 -7.55
N ALA A 87 -0.79 -0.36 -8.81
CA ALA A 87 -0.96 -1.67 -9.42
C ALA A 87 0.35 -2.47 -9.45
N LYS A 88 1.47 -1.82 -9.79
CA LYS A 88 2.80 -2.42 -9.73
C LYS A 88 3.15 -2.85 -8.31
N THR A 89 2.95 -1.97 -7.32
CA THR A 89 3.32 -2.26 -5.93
C THR A 89 2.50 -3.40 -5.35
N SER A 90 1.18 -3.41 -5.57
CA SER A 90 0.31 -4.53 -5.17
C SER A 90 0.72 -5.84 -5.85
N SER A 91 1.04 -5.81 -7.15
CA SER A 91 1.52 -6.98 -7.88
C SER A 91 2.84 -7.52 -7.32
N LEU A 92 3.80 -6.64 -7.05
CA LEU A 92 5.08 -7.00 -6.43
C LEU A 92 4.87 -7.62 -5.04
N PHE A 93 4.03 -7.01 -4.22
CA PHE A 93 3.68 -7.53 -2.90
C PHE A 93 3.12 -8.95 -3.01
N ARG A 94 2.09 -9.17 -3.82
CA ARG A 94 1.46 -10.50 -4.02
C ARG A 94 2.41 -11.54 -4.59
N CYS A 95 3.35 -11.13 -5.44
CA CYS A 95 4.32 -12.03 -6.04
C CYS A 95 5.40 -12.43 -5.02
N LEU A 96 6.07 -11.45 -4.43
CA LEU A 96 7.24 -11.64 -3.57
C LEU A 96 6.87 -12.18 -2.19
N ALA A 97 5.67 -11.86 -1.68
CA ALA A 97 5.19 -12.35 -0.39
C ALA A 97 5.01 -13.88 -0.35
N LYS A 98 4.83 -14.55 -1.50
CA LYS A 98 4.71 -16.01 -1.58
C LYS A 98 6.02 -16.75 -1.25
N SER A 99 7.16 -16.07 -1.40
CA SER A 99 8.50 -16.63 -1.16
C SER A 99 9.23 -15.93 -0.02
N SER A 100 8.60 -14.97 0.66
CA SER A 100 9.19 -14.25 1.79
C SER A 100 8.55 -14.69 3.09
N GLU A 101 9.37 -14.80 4.13
CA GLU A 101 8.94 -15.10 5.50
C GLU A 101 9.12 -13.91 6.44
N HIS A 102 9.72 -12.82 5.97
CA HIS A 102 10.12 -11.68 6.79
C HIS A 102 9.65 -10.35 6.16
N PRO A 103 8.82 -9.56 6.85
CA PRO A 103 8.29 -8.30 6.32
C PRO A 103 9.37 -7.32 5.87
N GLY A 104 10.45 -7.19 6.66
CA GLY A 104 11.57 -6.31 6.34
C GLY A 104 12.27 -6.68 5.03
N GLN A 105 12.47 -7.97 4.76
CA GLN A 105 13.07 -8.46 3.53
C GLN A 105 12.14 -8.29 2.33
N LEU A 106 10.83 -8.53 2.54
CA LEU A 106 9.82 -8.31 1.51
C LEU A 106 9.80 -6.84 1.05
N LEU A 107 9.72 -5.89 1.99
CA LEU A 107 9.70 -4.47 1.64
C LEU A 107 11.02 -4.01 1.03
N ASN A 108 12.16 -4.58 1.43
CA ASN A 108 13.43 -4.29 0.77
C ASN A 108 13.46 -4.75 -0.70
N ALA A 109 12.93 -5.96 -0.98
CA ALA A 109 12.84 -6.46 -2.34
C ALA A 109 11.91 -5.58 -3.20
N ILE A 110 10.74 -5.20 -2.66
CA ILE A 110 9.82 -4.26 -3.33
C ILE A 110 10.51 -2.91 -3.56
N ASN A 111 11.22 -2.36 -2.56
CA ASN A 111 11.92 -1.09 -2.68
C ASN A 111 12.92 -1.10 -3.84
N ASN A 112 13.72 -2.15 -3.98
CA ASN A 112 14.71 -2.26 -5.05
C ASN A 112 14.03 -2.27 -6.43
N GLU A 113 12.96 -3.07 -6.59
CA GLU A 113 12.16 -3.12 -7.83
C GLU A 113 11.50 -1.79 -8.19
N LEU A 114 11.07 -1.02 -7.18
CA LEU A 114 10.52 0.31 -7.39
C LEU A 114 11.61 1.30 -7.77
N CYS A 115 12.75 1.33 -7.08
CA CYS A 115 13.85 2.25 -7.39
C CYS A 115 14.38 2.11 -8.82
N GLU A 116 14.30 0.93 -9.44
CA GLU A 116 14.73 0.72 -10.83
C GLU A 116 13.81 1.34 -11.88
N THR A 117 12.56 1.63 -11.53
CA THR A 117 11.48 1.88 -12.52
C THR A 117 10.59 3.06 -12.19
N ILE A 118 10.66 3.58 -10.97
CA ILE A 118 9.80 4.66 -10.51
C ILE A 118 10.19 5.97 -11.19
N SER A 119 9.19 6.75 -11.60
CA SER A 119 9.40 8.10 -12.13
C SER A 119 9.99 9.01 -11.05
N HIS A 120 10.90 9.91 -11.44
CA HIS A 120 11.53 10.86 -10.52
C HIS A 120 10.50 11.62 -9.67
N GLY A 121 10.65 11.56 -8.34
CA GLY A 121 9.81 12.28 -7.39
C GLY A 121 8.55 11.54 -6.91
N MET A 122 8.31 10.31 -7.38
CA MET A 122 7.24 9.44 -6.86
C MET A 122 7.81 8.47 -5.82
N PHE A 123 6.99 8.09 -4.84
CA PHE A 123 7.31 7.11 -3.79
C PHE A 123 6.03 6.42 -3.31
N VAL A 124 6.20 5.35 -2.54
CA VAL A 124 5.09 4.64 -1.89
C VAL A 124 5.36 4.52 -0.40
N THR A 125 4.45 5.03 0.41
CA THR A 125 4.44 4.73 1.85
C THR A 125 3.76 3.38 2.04
N MET A 126 4.32 2.49 2.86
CA MET A 126 3.74 1.15 3.03
C MET A 126 4.03 0.59 4.42
N VAL A 127 2.99 0.03 5.02
CA VAL A 127 3.11 -0.96 6.09
C VAL A 127 2.87 -2.33 5.49
N GLY A 128 3.76 -3.28 5.78
CA GLY A 128 3.56 -4.70 5.44
C GLY A 128 3.73 -5.56 6.68
N GLY A 129 2.84 -6.55 6.84
CA GLY A 129 2.87 -7.44 7.99
C GLY A 129 2.49 -8.87 7.68
N LEU A 130 3.02 -9.79 8.49
CA LEU A 130 2.76 -11.21 8.47
C LEU A 130 2.15 -11.61 9.81
N PHE A 131 0.94 -12.15 9.74
CA PHE A 131 0.23 -12.70 10.88
C PHE A 131 0.24 -14.22 10.81
N ASP A 132 0.60 -14.87 11.92
CA ASP A 132 0.48 -16.30 12.10
C ASP A 132 -0.69 -16.60 13.06
N PRO A 133 -1.84 -17.10 12.54
CA PRO A 133 -2.98 -17.44 13.38
C PRO A 133 -2.73 -18.56 14.39
N SER A 134 -1.76 -19.44 14.13
CA SER A 134 -1.48 -20.59 15.00
C SER A 134 -0.77 -20.18 16.30
N THR A 135 0.04 -19.13 16.22
CA THR A 135 0.80 -18.59 17.34
C THR A 135 0.25 -17.27 17.86
N GLY A 136 -0.59 -16.58 17.07
CA GLY A 136 -1.09 -15.23 17.34
C GLY A 136 -0.07 -14.14 17.06
N VAL A 137 1.12 -14.47 16.55
CA VAL A 137 2.21 -13.50 16.36
C VAL A 137 1.97 -12.63 15.13
N VAL A 138 2.19 -11.32 15.28
CA VAL A 138 2.23 -10.36 14.18
C VAL A 138 3.60 -9.70 14.10
N ASN A 139 4.25 -9.86 12.95
CA ASN A 139 5.43 -9.08 12.60
C ASN A 139 5.07 -8.08 11.51
N LEU A 140 5.48 -6.83 11.67
CA LEU A 140 5.24 -5.81 10.66
C LEU A 140 6.41 -4.87 10.48
N THR A 141 6.43 -4.15 9.37
CA THR A 141 7.41 -3.12 9.06
C THR A 141 6.68 -1.90 8.50
N ASN A 142 7.19 -0.70 8.79
CA ASN A 142 6.62 0.56 8.33
C ASN A 142 7.67 1.36 7.54
N ALA A 143 7.47 1.42 6.22
CA ALA A 143 8.25 2.20 5.27
C ALA A 143 7.56 3.56 5.02
N GLY A 144 7.74 4.49 5.95
CA GLY A 144 7.36 5.89 5.80
C GLY A 144 5.85 6.18 5.82
N HIS A 145 5.01 5.23 6.21
CA HIS A 145 3.57 5.43 6.35
C HIS A 145 3.21 6.05 7.71
N GLU A 146 2.04 6.68 7.80
CA GLU A 146 1.55 7.25 9.06
C GLU A 146 1.56 6.18 10.17
N PRO A 147 1.92 6.52 11.42
CA PRO A 147 2.03 5.54 12.48
C PRO A 147 0.75 4.73 12.66
N LEU A 148 0.89 3.40 12.72
CA LEU A 148 -0.23 2.53 13.03
C LEU A 148 -0.59 2.67 14.51
N LEU A 149 -1.87 2.54 14.82
CA LEU A 149 -2.33 2.50 16.20
C LEU A 149 -2.60 1.06 16.62
N LEU A 150 -1.81 0.56 17.56
CA LEU A 150 -2.08 -0.69 18.25
C LEU A 150 -2.92 -0.42 19.49
N PHE A 151 -4.09 -1.02 19.60
CA PHE A 151 -4.92 -0.95 20.80
C PHE A 151 -4.61 -2.13 21.72
N ASP A 152 -4.08 -1.85 22.91
CA ASP A 152 -3.89 -2.84 23.97
C ASP A 152 -5.16 -2.92 24.82
N ILE A 153 -5.90 -4.03 24.68
CA ILE A 153 -7.15 -4.28 25.40
C ILE A 153 -6.93 -4.31 26.91
N LYS A 154 -5.80 -4.83 27.40
CA LYS A 154 -5.54 -4.96 28.84
C LYS A 154 -5.23 -3.61 29.49
N ARG A 155 -4.59 -2.72 28.74
CA ARG A 155 -4.23 -1.37 29.19
C ARG A 155 -5.27 -0.32 28.81
N GLU A 156 -6.25 -0.67 27.98
CA GLU A 156 -7.23 0.23 27.37
C GLU A 156 -6.54 1.46 26.73
N SER A 157 -5.42 1.23 26.05
CA SER A 157 -4.54 2.29 25.57
C SER A 157 -4.09 2.06 24.13
N PHE A 158 -3.87 3.15 23.39
CA PHE A 158 -3.27 3.11 22.07
C PHE A 158 -1.75 3.29 22.15
N MET A 159 -1.02 2.47 21.41
CA MET A 159 0.42 2.58 21.22
C MET A 159 0.71 2.82 19.74
N PRO A 160 1.40 3.92 19.38
CA PRO A 160 1.78 4.16 18.00
C PRO A 160 2.92 3.21 17.59
N ILE A 161 2.87 2.71 16.36
CA ILE A 161 3.96 2.01 15.71
C ILE A 161 4.50 2.95 14.62
N PRO A 162 5.60 3.66 14.89
CA PRO A 162 6.10 4.70 14.00
C PRO A 162 6.68 4.12 12.70
N ALA A 163 6.93 5.00 11.73
CA ALA A 163 7.76 4.67 10.59
C ALA A 163 9.24 4.73 11.00
N ASP A 164 9.92 3.60 10.84
CA ASP A 164 11.35 3.46 11.18
C ASP A 164 12.24 3.41 9.93
N ALA A 165 11.65 3.58 8.75
CA ALA A 165 12.33 3.60 7.46
C ALA A 165 11.67 4.61 6.51
N PRO A 166 12.41 5.12 5.51
CA PRO A 166 11.84 6.02 4.52
C PRO A 166 10.84 5.29 3.60
N PRO A 167 9.98 6.04 2.89
CA PRO A 167 9.11 5.47 1.86
C PRO A 167 9.87 4.66 0.79
N LEU A 168 9.17 3.68 0.24
CA LEU A 168 9.69 2.85 -0.84
C LEU A 168 9.87 3.66 -2.13
N GLY A 169 10.91 3.32 -2.91
CA GLY A 169 11.22 3.97 -4.18
C GLY A 169 12.14 5.18 -4.07
N ILE A 170 12.50 5.63 -2.85
CA ILE A 170 13.37 6.80 -2.66
C ILE A 170 14.84 6.50 -2.94
N ALA A 171 15.36 5.38 -2.42
CA ALA A 171 16.76 5.00 -2.59
C ALA A 171 16.94 3.49 -2.45
N ALA A 172 17.70 2.89 -3.35
CA ALA A 172 18.05 1.47 -3.30
C ALA A 172 19.16 1.21 -2.26
N GLY A 173 19.19 0.00 -1.70
CA GLY A 173 20.29 -0.44 -0.82
C GLY A 173 20.38 0.28 0.53
N ILE A 174 19.34 1.01 0.94
CA ILE A 174 19.28 1.71 2.23
C ILE A 174 19.01 0.79 3.42
N ALA A 175 18.49 -0.41 3.16
CA ALA A 175 18.17 -1.38 4.20
C ALA A 175 19.40 -2.23 4.54
N GLY A 176 19.57 -2.55 5.83
CA GLY A 176 20.64 -3.44 6.29
C GLY A 176 20.41 -4.90 5.84
N PRO A 177 21.27 -5.85 6.29
CA PRO A 177 21.18 -7.27 5.92
C PRO A 177 19.82 -7.92 6.28
N GLY A 178 19.12 -7.39 7.28
CA GLY A 178 17.78 -7.84 7.69
C GLY A 178 16.62 -7.21 6.91
N GLY A 179 16.89 -6.32 5.96
CA GLY A 179 15.87 -5.51 5.29
C GLY A 179 15.40 -4.33 6.14
N PHE A 180 14.17 -3.89 5.90
CA PHE A 180 13.55 -2.78 6.64
C PHE A 180 13.33 -3.18 8.12
N PRO A 181 13.37 -2.24 9.08
CA PRO A 181 13.14 -2.54 10.50
C PRO A 181 11.78 -3.22 10.72
N VAL A 182 11.76 -4.25 11.56
CA VAL A 182 10.55 -5.03 11.88
C VAL A 182 10.16 -4.80 13.33
N SER A 183 8.91 -4.46 13.55
CA SER A 183 8.26 -4.44 14.85
C SER A 183 7.57 -5.79 15.09
N ASP A 184 7.93 -6.46 16.18
CA ASP A 184 7.21 -7.63 16.68
C ASP A 184 6.14 -7.16 17.67
N LEU A 185 4.87 -7.36 17.32
CA LEU A 185 3.75 -7.00 18.18
C LEU A 185 3.42 -8.09 19.21
N GLY A 186 4.13 -9.21 19.17
CA GLY A 186 3.87 -10.36 20.03
C GLY A 186 2.55 -11.04 19.69
N GLN A 187 2.03 -11.83 20.64
CA GLN A 187 0.77 -12.55 20.49
C GLN A 187 -0.43 -11.62 20.68
N ILE A 188 -1.19 -11.41 19.60
CA ILE A 188 -2.49 -10.75 19.67
C ILE A 188 -3.52 -11.81 20.07
N GLN A 189 -3.98 -11.77 21.32
CA GLN A 189 -5.12 -12.59 21.77
C GLN A 189 -6.40 -11.98 21.20
N GLY A 190 -7.11 -12.74 20.36
CA GLY A 190 -8.46 -12.41 19.90
C GLY A 190 -9.51 -12.52 20.99
#